data_AF-A0A9N9I5D7-F1
#
_entry.id   AF-A0A9N9I5D7-F1
#
_cell.length_a   1.000
_cell.length_b   1.000
_cell.length_c   1.000
_cell.angle_alpha   90.00
_cell.angle_beta   90.00
_cell.angle_gamma   90.00
#
_symmetry.space_group_name_H-M   'P 1'
#
loop_
_entity.id
_entity.type
_entity.pdbx_description
1 polymer ?
#
loop_
_entity_poly.entity_id
_entity_poly.type
_entity_poly.pdbx_seq_one_letter_code
_entity_poly.pdbx_strand_id
1 'polypeptide(L)'
;QKSSTLTAIETDMESNKRSLKDLLGGDLQCTENMKSICQHHDTLYPGENLIDLRPNSNYLKKLPFKILEPYFKALDDKIENLIPSNVHKFLTEFFQQDLTGEEWHIKIDDLRCSDQNDWLMVSIIRILRRTLPPFYIRKTPLKLFCPPMSTSMSLLVYMEGSKPNANDDKEISDASKISHNLRTIFINIIKYNIKCRRRFPKTLAVFGGQSFRLRIHLQFLDYCEGKFCLNEVDNANLPRDFTEMADFVFFYECVIKWALLARKVKESFEESRAEKRPSRLSYINSLNVADILENGC
;
A
#
# COMPACT_ATOMS: atom_id res chain seq x y z
N GLN A 1 -2.54 -14.72 -29.68
CA GLN A 1 -2.70 -15.79 -28.66
C GLN A 1 -2.05 -15.40 -27.32
N LYS A 2 -2.40 -14.25 -26.73
CA LYS A 2 -1.96 -13.83 -25.37
C LYS A 2 -3.14 -13.67 -24.38
N SER A 3 -4.36 -13.92 -24.86
CA SER A 3 -5.61 -13.70 -24.14
C SER A 3 -6.17 -14.95 -23.46
N SER A 4 -5.58 -16.14 -23.70
CA SER A 4 -6.07 -17.42 -23.19
C SER A 4 -5.29 -17.93 -21.97
N THR A 5 -4.10 -17.39 -21.72
CA THR A 5 -3.24 -17.83 -20.61
C THR A 5 -3.53 -17.09 -19.30
N LEU A 6 -4.03 -15.85 -19.37
CA LEU A 6 -4.44 -15.07 -18.20
C LEU A 6 -5.77 -15.56 -17.63
N THR A 7 -6.72 -15.89 -18.50
CA THR A 7 -8.02 -16.48 -18.12
C THR A 7 -7.86 -17.85 -17.49
N ALA A 8 -6.88 -18.65 -17.93
CA ALA A 8 -6.59 -19.97 -17.35
C ALA A 8 -5.97 -19.89 -15.94
N ILE A 9 -5.19 -18.85 -15.62
CA ILE A 9 -4.60 -18.66 -14.28
C ILE A 9 -5.65 -18.16 -13.27
N GLU A 10 -6.63 -17.37 -13.72
CA GLU A 10 -7.76 -16.96 -12.90
C GLU A 10 -8.69 -18.15 -12.59
N THR A 11 -8.98 -19.00 -13.58
CA THR A 11 -9.85 -20.19 -13.38
C THR A 11 -9.20 -21.27 -12.51
N ASP A 12 -7.88 -21.40 -12.51
CA ASP A 12 -7.18 -22.44 -11.73
C ASP A 12 -6.99 -22.08 -10.24
N MET A 13 -7.17 -20.81 -9.88
CA MET A 13 -7.27 -20.38 -8.48
C MET A 13 -8.71 -20.42 -7.95
N GLU A 14 -9.71 -20.35 -8.82
CA GLU A 14 -11.11 -20.58 -8.47
C GLU A 14 -11.41 -22.08 -8.23
N SER A 15 -10.64 -22.98 -8.86
CA SER A 15 -10.82 -24.44 -8.80
C SER A 15 -10.10 -25.13 -7.62
N ASN A 16 -8.99 -24.57 -7.14
CA ASN A 16 -8.22 -25.14 -6.02
C ASN A 16 -8.87 -24.77 -4.66
N LYS A 17 -9.91 -25.53 -4.29
CA LYS A 17 -10.66 -25.43 -3.02
C LYS A 17 -9.86 -25.86 -1.78
N ARG A 18 -8.67 -25.30 -1.57
CA ARG A 18 -8.27 -24.87 -0.23
C ARG A 18 -8.29 -23.36 -0.27
N SER A 19 -9.20 -22.77 0.50
CA SER A 19 -9.32 -21.32 0.55
C SER A 19 -7.97 -20.73 0.94
N LEU A 20 -7.61 -19.56 0.40
CA LEU A 20 -6.44 -18.82 0.90
C LEU A 20 -6.54 -18.61 2.43
N LYS A 21 -7.77 -18.61 2.97
CA LYS A 21 -8.09 -18.71 4.40
C LYS A 21 -7.52 -19.96 5.07
N ASP A 22 -7.64 -21.12 4.44
CA ASP A 22 -7.13 -22.40 4.98
C ASP A 22 -5.60 -22.46 4.95
N LEU A 23 -4.99 -21.84 3.93
CA LEU A 23 -3.53 -21.76 3.77
C LEU A 23 -2.87 -20.78 4.74
N LEU A 24 -3.54 -19.66 4.98
CA LEU A 24 -3.06 -18.62 5.88
C LEU A 24 -3.43 -18.90 7.33
N GLY A 25 -4.39 -19.80 7.58
CA GLY A 25 -4.83 -20.17 8.91
C GLY A 25 -5.17 -18.96 9.79
N GLY A 26 -5.13 -19.14 11.11
CA GLY A 26 -5.21 -18.04 12.07
C GLY A 26 -3.92 -17.20 12.18
N ASP A 27 -2.94 -17.40 11.29
CA ASP A 27 -1.62 -16.74 11.39
C ASP A 27 -1.67 -15.25 11.01
N LEU A 28 -2.63 -14.86 10.17
CA LEU A 28 -2.95 -13.45 9.91
C LEU A 28 -3.99 -12.97 10.92
N GLN A 29 -3.54 -12.21 11.92
CA GLN A 29 -4.42 -11.62 12.92
C GLN A 29 -5.37 -10.63 12.26
N CYS A 30 -6.67 -10.94 12.30
CA CYS A 30 -7.72 -10.01 11.92
C CYS A 30 -8.40 -9.39 13.16
N THR A 31 -8.57 -8.07 13.15
CA THR A 31 -9.24 -7.35 14.24
C THR A 31 -10.74 -7.65 14.27
N GLU A 32 -11.37 -7.58 15.44
CA GLU A 32 -12.82 -7.80 15.58
C GLU A 32 -13.66 -6.83 14.72
N ASN A 33 -13.17 -5.59 14.55
CA ASN A 33 -13.79 -4.61 13.66
C ASN A 33 -13.80 -5.09 12.20
N MET A 34 -12.67 -5.60 11.72
CA MET A 34 -12.56 -6.10 10.36
C MET A 34 -13.34 -7.41 10.16
N LYS A 35 -13.39 -8.30 11.16
CA LYS A 35 -14.28 -9.47 11.12
C LYS A 35 -15.75 -9.07 10.96
N SER A 36 -16.19 -8.06 11.69
CA SER A 36 -17.56 -7.52 11.59
C SER A 36 -17.83 -6.95 10.20
N ILE A 37 -16.86 -6.28 9.59
CA ILE A 37 -16.92 -5.81 8.20
C ILE A 37 -17.04 -6.98 7.23
N CYS A 38 -16.22 -8.02 7.36
CA CYS A 38 -16.26 -9.20 6.48
C CYS A 38 -17.61 -9.92 6.54
N GLN A 39 -18.15 -10.11 7.75
CA GLN A 39 -19.47 -10.72 7.95
C GLN A 39 -20.58 -9.89 7.29
N HIS A 40 -20.58 -8.58 7.50
CA HIS A 40 -21.54 -7.70 6.85
C HIS A 40 -21.40 -7.72 5.33
N HIS A 41 -20.18 -7.76 4.81
CA HIS A 41 -19.92 -7.85 3.37
C HIS A 41 -20.51 -9.14 2.77
N ASP A 42 -20.36 -10.29 3.45
CA ASP A 42 -20.93 -11.56 2.99
C ASP A 42 -22.45 -11.53 2.88
N THR A 43 -23.14 -10.72 3.69
CA THR A 43 -24.60 -10.56 3.59
C THR A 43 -25.04 -9.75 2.38
N LEU A 44 -24.24 -8.76 1.95
CA LEU A 44 -24.60 -7.85 0.86
C LEU A 44 -24.06 -8.29 -0.50
N TYR A 45 -22.88 -8.92 -0.51
CA TYR A 45 -22.11 -9.28 -1.70
C TYR A 45 -21.60 -10.73 -1.58
N PRO A 46 -22.52 -11.72 -1.57
CA PRO A 46 -22.14 -13.12 -1.40
C PRO A 46 -21.25 -13.58 -2.56
N GLY A 47 -20.12 -14.19 -2.22
CA GLY A 47 -19.15 -14.70 -3.20
C GLY A 47 -18.10 -13.68 -3.67
N GLU A 48 -18.27 -12.39 -3.37
CA GLU A 48 -17.23 -11.39 -3.68
C GLU A 48 -16.07 -11.47 -2.68
N ASN A 49 -14.84 -11.48 -3.20
CA ASN A 49 -13.61 -11.68 -2.43
C ASN A 49 -12.81 -10.38 -2.16
N LEU A 50 -13.29 -9.24 -2.65
CA LEU A 50 -12.66 -7.93 -2.48
C LEU A 50 -13.63 -6.99 -1.75
N ILE A 51 -13.22 -6.49 -0.60
CA ILE A 51 -13.90 -5.41 0.12
C ILE A 51 -13.20 -4.10 -0.22
N ASP A 52 -13.89 -3.20 -0.91
CA ASP A 52 -13.38 -1.83 -1.14
C ASP A 52 -13.77 -0.94 0.04
N LEU A 53 -12.81 -0.60 0.88
CA LEU A 53 -12.97 0.25 2.07
C LEU A 53 -12.44 1.67 1.85
N ARG A 54 -12.11 2.04 0.61
CA ARG A 54 -11.68 3.41 0.29
C ARG A 54 -12.82 4.40 0.48
N PRO A 55 -12.52 5.65 0.87
CA PRO A 55 -13.52 6.71 0.92
C PRO A 55 -14.29 6.78 -0.41
N ASN A 56 -15.61 6.89 -0.31
CA ASN A 56 -16.56 6.92 -1.43
C ASN A 56 -16.88 5.59 -2.12
N SER A 57 -16.30 4.46 -1.71
CA SER A 57 -16.70 3.17 -2.25
C SER A 57 -18.20 2.89 -2.00
N ASN A 58 -18.83 2.15 -2.91
CA ASN A 58 -20.24 1.79 -2.78
C ASN A 58 -20.51 0.94 -1.55
N TYR A 59 -19.54 0.11 -1.14
CA TYR A 59 -19.64 -0.73 0.04
C TYR A 59 -19.57 0.11 1.33
N LEU A 60 -18.56 0.98 1.44
CA LEU A 60 -18.34 1.79 2.65
C LEU A 60 -19.54 2.71 2.94
N LYS A 61 -20.17 3.26 1.90
CA LYS A 61 -21.40 4.06 1.99
C LYS A 61 -22.62 3.29 2.54
N LYS A 62 -22.63 1.96 2.41
CA LYS A 62 -23.69 1.08 2.91
C LYS A 62 -23.36 0.47 4.27
N LEU A 63 -22.14 0.67 4.78
CA LEU A 63 -21.72 0.07 6.03
C LEU A 63 -22.40 0.79 7.21
N PRO A 64 -23.06 0.07 8.14
CA PRO A 64 -23.66 0.68 9.31
C PRO A 64 -22.64 1.45 10.15
N PHE A 65 -23.01 2.64 10.61
CA PHE A 65 -22.12 3.53 11.38
C PHE A 65 -21.48 2.82 12.60
N LYS A 66 -22.23 1.97 13.29
CA LYS A 66 -21.75 1.16 14.43
C LYS A 66 -20.58 0.22 14.11
N ILE A 67 -20.40 -0.17 12.84
CA ILE A 67 -19.26 -0.97 12.37
C ILE A 67 -18.17 -0.05 11.82
N LEU A 68 -18.58 1.02 11.13
CA LEU A 68 -17.70 1.96 10.46
C LEU A 68 -16.86 2.81 11.43
N GLU A 69 -17.47 3.36 12.47
CA GLU A 69 -16.82 4.23 13.46
C GLU A 69 -15.63 3.54 14.18
N PRO A 70 -15.78 2.36 14.79
CA PRO A 70 -14.64 1.71 15.45
C PRO A 70 -13.58 1.25 14.46
N TYR A 71 -13.96 0.94 13.22
CA TYR A 71 -13.02 0.62 12.16
C TYR A 71 -12.16 1.83 11.77
N PHE A 72 -12.78 2.99 11.51
CA PHE A 72 -12.03 4.21 11.19
C PHE A 72 -11.15 4.66 12.33
N LYS A 73 -11.63 4.62 13.57
CA LYS A 73 -10.78 4.93 14.73
C LYS A 73 -9.52 4.05 14.76
N ALA A 74 -9.66 2.74 14.54
CA ALA A 74 -8.52 1.83 14.51
C ALA A 74 -7.57 2.09 13.32
N LEU A 75 -8.11 2.55 12.18
CA LEU A 75 -7.33 2.91 11.00
C LEU A 75 -6.57 4.22 11.24
N ASP A 76 -7.22 5.24 11.81
CA ASP A 76 -6.63 6.53 12.17
C ASP A 76 -5.53 6.33 13.22
N ASP A 77 -5.80 5.55 14.27
CA ASP A 77 -4.80 5.21 15.30
C ASP A 77 -3.55 4.53 14.69
N LYS A 78 -3.73 3.78 13.60
CA LYS A 78 -2.66 3.09 12.87
C LYS A 78 -1.89 4.01 11.92
N ILE A 79 -2.52 5.06 11.40
CA ILE A 79 -1.98 5.89 10.30
C ILE A 79 -1.57 7.29 10.78
N GLU A 80 -2.43 8.01 11.49
CA GLU A 80 -2.17 9.41 11.86
C GLU A 80 -1.01 9.53 12.84
N ASN A 81 -0.83 8.53 13.71
CA ASN A 81 0.29 8.48 14.64
C ASN A 81 1.64 8.12 13.98
N LEU A 82 1.67 7.86 12.65
CA LEU A 82 2.93 7.54 11.95
C LEU A 82 3.82 8.76 11.74
N ILE A 83 3.27 9.98 11.70
CA ILE A 83 4.05 11.20 11.53
C ILE A 83 4.40 11.75 12.91
N PRO A 84 5.69 11.73 13.32
CA PRO A 84 6.09 12.37 14.56
C PRO A 84 5.88 13.88 14.50
N SER A 85 5.57 14.50 15.63
CA SER A 85 5.30 15.95 15.72
C SER A 85 6.47 16.81 15.24
N ASN A 86 7.72 16.36 15.43
CA ASN A 86 8.90 17.06 14.90
C ASN A 86 8.96 17.04 13.37
N VAL A 87 8.49 15.97 12.72
CA VAL A 87 8.41 15.88 11.26
C VAL A 87 7.34 16.83 10.73
N HIS A 88 6.13 16.80 11.30
CA HIS A 88 5.05 17.72 10.91
C HIS A 88 5.48 19.19 11.06
N LYS A 89 6.09 19.52 12.21
CA LYS A 89 6.62 20.86 12.48
C LYS A 89 7.67 21.26 11.45
N PHE A 90 8.65 20.38 11.17
CA PHE A 90 9.68 20.64 10.17
C PHE A 90 9.08 20.90 8.78
N LEU A 91 8.15 20.05 8.31
CA LEU A 91 7.53 20.23 6.99
C LEU A 91 6.76 21.55 6.92
N THR A 92 5.98 21.85 7.96
CA THR A 92 5.21 23.10 8.07
C THR A 92 6.13 24.32 8.02
N GLU A 93 7.13 24.38 8.89
CA GLU A 93 8.10 25.49 8.93
C GLU A 93 8.93 25.59 7.65
N PHE A 94 9.26 24.45 7.04
CA PHE A 94 10.01 24.43 5.79
C PHE A 94 9.18 25.06 4.66
N PHE A 95 7.96 24.56 4.42
CA PHE A 95 7.11 24.92 3.27
C PHE A 95 6.29 26.20 3.43
N GLN A 96 6.11 26.73 4.64
CA GLN A 96 5.43 28.01 4.87
C GLN A 96 6.33 29.24 4.72
N GLN A 97 7.61 29.06 4.37
CA GLN A 97 8.51 30.17 4.11
C GLN A 97 8.09 30.90 2.83
N ASP A 98 8.03 32.22 2.90
CA ASP A 98 7.81 33.10 1.75
C ASP A 98 9.16 33.33 1.05
N LEU A 99 9.46 32.49 0.06
CA LEU A 99 10.69 32.51 -0.73
C LEU A 99 10.37 32.55 -2.22
N THR A 100 11.22 33.25 -2.97
CA THR A 100 11.24 33.22 -4.43
C THR A 100 11.75 31.88 -4.96
N GLY A 101 11.51 31.59 -6.25
CA GLY A 101 11.95 30.33 -6.86
C GLY A 101 13.47 30.09 -6.79
N GLU A 102 14.29 31.14 -6.93
CA GLU A 102 15.75 31.05 -6.81
C GLU A 102 16.18 30.74 -5.37
N GLU A 103 15.57 31.42 -4.39
CA GLU A 103 15.81 31.16 -2.96
C GLU A 103 15.41 29.72 -2.59
N TRP A 104 14.34 29.19 -3.15
CA TRP A 104 13.96 27.79 -2.97
C TRP A 104 15.01 26.81 -3.50
N HIS A 105 15.60 27.07 -4.66
CA HIS A 105 16.66 26.22 -5.20
C HIS A 105 17.86 26.15 -4.25
N ILE A 106 18.32 27.31 -3.78
CA ILE A 106 19.42 27.40 -2.80
C ILE A 106 19.04 26.67 -1.51
N LYS A 107 17.83 26.93 -0.98
CA LYS A 107 17.33 26.32 0.25
C LYS A 107 17.30 24.79 0.18
N ILE A 108 16.87 24.23 -0.95
CA ILE A 108 16.79 22.78 -1.16
C ILE A 108 18.20 22.17 -1.26
N ASP A 109 19.12 22.79 -2.00
CA ASP A 109 20.48 22.27 -2.17
C ASP A 109 21.27 22.24 -0.85
N ASP A 110 21.07 23.28 -0.04
CA ASP A 110 21.68 23.46 1.27
C ASP A 110 20.94 22.72 2.40
N LEU A 111 19.80 22.08 2.10
CA LEU A 111 19.04 21.34 3.10
C LEU A 111 19.90 20.23 3.73
N ARG A 112 20.06 20.26 5.05
CA ARG A 112 20.84 19.30 5.85
C ARG A 112 20.09 18.96 7.13
N CYS A 113 20.26 17.73 7.60
CA CYS A 113 19.71 17.31 8.89
C CYS A 113 20.66 17.75 10.00
N SER A 114 20.14 18.44 11.01
CA SER A 114 20.90 18.87 12.18
C SER A 114 21.29 17.70 13.09
N ASP A 115 20.39 16.73 13.25
CA ASP A 115 20.65 15.51 14.01
C ASP A 115 20.82 14.30 13.07
N GLN A 116 22.07 13.85 12.91
CA GLN A 116 22.37 12.69 12.06
C GLN A 116 21.89 11.36 12.66
N ASN A 117 21.52 11.34 13.95
CA ASN A 117 20.97 10.15 14.60
C ASN A 117 19.45 10.00 14.36
N ASP A 118 18.76 11.06 13.94
CA ASP A 118 17.36 10.98 13.51
C ASP A 118 17.30 10.43 12.08
N TRP A 119 17.32 9.10 11.97
CA TRP A 119 17.26 8.39 10.69
C TRP A 119 16.02 8.73 9.86
N LEU A 120 14.90 9.05 10.52
CA LEU A 120 13.67 9.43 9.82
C LEU A 120 13.84 10.81 9.20
N MET A 121 14.34 11.80 9.96
CA MET A 121 14.57 13.13 9.41
C MET A 121 15.65 13.16 8.33
N VAL A 122 16.73 12.41 8.52
CA VAL A 122 17.75 12.22 7.47
C VAL A 122 17.13 11.66 6.19
N SER A 123 16.21 10.70 6.30
CA SER A 123 15.53 10.10 5.15
C SER A 123 14.58 11.08 4.47
N ILE A 124 13.81 11.86 5.25
CA ILE A 124 12.89 12.88 4.73
C ILE A 124 13.66 13.97 3.99
N ILE A 125 14.75 14.49 4.56
CA ILE A 125 15.60 15.48 3.88
C ILE A 125 16.16 14.93 2.58
N ARG A 126 16.58 13.66 2.56
CA ARG A 126 17.03 13.00 1.32
C ARG A 126 15.92 12.87 0.28
N ILE A 127 14.68 12.59 0.71
CA ILE A 127 13.52 12.56 -0.17
C ILE A 127 13.29 13.95 -0.75
N LEU A 128 13.12 14.97 0.10
CA LEU A 128 12.89 16.36 -0.31
C LEU A 128 13.92 16.83 -1.35
N ARG A 129 15.21 16.65 -1.07
CA ARG A 129 16.30 17.04 -2.00
C ARG A 129 16.26 16.33 -3.34
N ARG A 130 15.71 15.12 -3.41
CA ARG A 130 15.64 14.33 -4.65
C ARG A 130 14.36 14.60 -5.43
N THR A 131 13.25 14.81 -4.73
CA THR A 131 11.92 14.87 -5.35
C THR A 131 11.46 16.29 -5.61
N LEU A 132 11.85 17.26 -4.78
CA LEU A 132 11.48 18.67 -4.97
C LEU A 132 12.03 19.25 -6.28
N PRO A 133 13.34 19.21 -6.58
CA PRO A 133 13.87 19.92 -7.76
C PRO A 133 13.17 19.53 -9.07
N PRO A 134 12.82 18.26 -9.32
CA PRO A 134 12.15 17.89 -10.55
C PRO A 134 10.69 18.32 -10.65
N PHE A 135 9.98 18.66 -9.56
CA PHE A 135 8.68 19.35 -9.67
C PHE A 135 8.84 20.72 -10.35
N TYR A 136 10.00 21.35 -10.17
CA TYR A 136 10.26 22.70 -10.66
C TYR A 136 11.01 22.72 -12.01
N ILE A 137 11.90 21.74 -12.25
CA ILE A 137 12.73 21.68 -13.47
C ILE A 137 12.01 20.95 -14.62
N ARG A 138 11.16 19.95 -14.34
CA ARG A 138 10.46 19.17 -15.37
C ARG A 138 8.96 19.17 -15.08
N LYS A 139 8.14 19.66 -16.01
CA LYS A 139 6.66 19.65 -15.95
C LYS A 139 6.03 18.25 -15.99
N THR A 140 6.59 17.25 -15.31
CA THR A 140 6.06 15.89 -15.18
C THR A 140 6.30 15.34 -13.77
N PRO A 141 5.40 15.62 -12.81
CA PRO A 141 5.59 15.31 -11.39
C PRO A 141 5.58 13.80 -11.05
N LEU A 142 5.07 12.96 -11.95
CA LEU A 142 4.65 11.59 -11.60
C LEU A 142 5.68 10.49 -11.74
N LYS A 143 6.76 10.69 -12.52
CA LYS A 143 7.83 9.67 -12.65
C LYS A 143 8.84 9.71 -11.48
N LEU A 144 8.64 10.60 -10.51
CA LEU A 144 9.62 10.92 -9.46
C LEU A 144 9.46 10.15 -8.17
N PHE A 145 8.26 9.65 -7.88
CA PHE A 145 7.98 8.89 -6.64
C PHE A 145 8.10 7.38 -6.81
N CYS A 146 8.64 6.92 -7.94
CA CYS A 146 9.28 5.62 -8.03
C CYS A 146 10.81 5.80 -7.95
N PRO A 147 11.40 6.10 -6.77
CA PRO A 147 12.82 5.87 -6.62
C PRO A 147 13.08 4.38 -6.87
N PRO A 148 14.31 3.98 -7.24
CA PRO A 148 14.71 2.58 -7.16
C PRO A 148 14.74 2.19 -5.68
N MET A 149 13.57 1.99 -5.08
CA MET A 149 13.42 1.31 -3.80
C MET A 149 14.04 -0.07 -4.01
N SER A 150 14.95 -0.46 -3.12
CA SER A 150 15.74 -1.70 -3.22
C SER A 150 14.90 -2.87 -3.77
N THR A 151 15.52 -3.76 -4.53
CA THR A 151 14.91 -4.96 -5.14
C THR A 151 14.08 -5.85 -4.21
N SER A 152 14.11 -5.64 -2.88
CA SER A 152 13.21 -6.28 -1.92
C SER A 152 11.83 -5.63 -1.79
N MET A 153 11.67 -4.32 -2.08
CA MET A 153 10.39 -3.58 -2.03
C MET A 153 9.65 -3.55 -3.36
N SER A 154 10.34 -3.80 -4.48
CA SER A 154 9.71 -3.86 -5.82
C SER A 154 8.67 -4.98 -5.96
N LEU A 155 8.55 -5.86 -4.95
CA LEU A 155 7.54 -6.91 -4.87
C LEU A 155 6.29 -6.48 -4.08
N LEU A 156 6.26 -5.31 -3.44
CA LEU A 156 5.14 -4.91 -2.56
C LEU A 156 4.33 -3.72 -3.08
N VAL A 157 4.78 -3.02 -4.12
CA VAL A 157 4.21 -1.74 -4.55
C VAL A 157 3.71 -1.81 -5.99
N TYR A 158 2.54 -1.23 -6.27
CA TYR A 158 2.02 -1.00 -7.61
C TYR A 158 1.43 0.41 -7.76
N MET A 159 1.83 1.16 -8.78
CA MET A 159 1.37 2.53 -9.02
C MET A 159 0.83 2.70 -10.44
N GLU A 160 -0.29 3.41 -10.58
CA GLU A 160 -0.78 3.90 -11.88
C GLU A 160 -0.84 5.42 -11.89
N GLY A 161 -0.55 6.00 -13.06
CA GLY A 161 -0.59 7.44 -13.27
C GLY A 161 -1.38 7.77 -14.52
N SER A 162 -2.37 8.63 -14.37
CA SER A 162 -3.16 9.18 -15.45
C SER A 162 -2.69 10.57 -15.87
N LYS A 163 -2.96 10.95 -17.12
CA LYS A 163 -2.68 12.30 -17.61
C LYS A 163 -3.59 13.32 -16.91
N PRO A 164 -3.20 14.60 -16.80
CA PRO A 164 -4.03 15.65 -16.19
C PRO A 164 -5.44 15.78 -16.75
N ASN A 165 -5.62 15.50 -18.05
CA ASN A 165 -6.90 15.64 -18.75
C ASN A 165 -7.66 14.31 -18.87
N ALA A 166 -7.35 13.32 -18.03
CA ALA A 166 -8.07 12.05 -18.00
C ALA A 166 -9.53 12.26 -17.55
N ASN A 167 -10.44 11.51 -18.17
CA ASN A 167 -11.85 11.47 -17.81
C ASN A 167 -12.07 10.54 -16.60
N ASP A 168 -13.25 10.62 -16.01
CA ASP A 168 -13.56 9.87 -14.77
C ASP A 168 -13.62 8.35 -15.02
N ASP A 169 -13.97 7.91 -16.24
CA ASP A 169 -13.90 6.49 -16.63
C ASP A 169 -12.47 5.92 -16.49
N LYS A 170 -11.46 6.75 -16.77
CA LYS A 170 -10.06 6.37 -16.61
C LYS A 170 -9.68 6.20 -15.14
N GLU A 171 -10.23 7.02 -14.25
CA GLU A 171 -10.04 6.88 -12.80
C GLU A 171 -10.55 5.53 -12.31
N ILE A 172 -11.77 5.16 -12.74
CA ILE A 172 -12.41 3.88 -12.40
C ILE A 172 -11.62 2.70 -12.98
N SER A 173 -11.18 2.81 -14.22
CA SER A 173 -10.37 1.79 -14.89
C SER A 173 -9.02 1.57 -14.19
N ASP A 174 -8.33 2.65 -13.80
CA ASP A 174 -7.05 2.58 -13.09
C ASP A 174 -7.23 2.00 -11.69
N ALA A 175 -8.28 2.41 -10.95
CA ALA A 175 -8.60 1.83 -9.65
C ALA A 175 -8.85 0.31 -9.74
N SER A 176 -9.60 -0.13 -10.74
CA SER A 176 -9.86 -1.54 -11.00
C SER A 176 -8.57 -2.30 -11.31
N LYS A 177 -7.71 -1.72 -12.16
CA LYS A 177 -6.41 -2.29 -12.52
C LYS A 177 -5.47 -2.38 -11.33
N ILE A 178 -5.40 -1.36 -10.48
CA ILE A 178 -4.62 -1.36 -9.24
C ILE A 178 -5.10 -2.50 -8.34
N SER A 179 -6.40 -2.57 -8.04
CA SER A 179 -6.95 -3.61 -7.14
C SER A 179 -6.65 -5.04 -7.64
N HIS A 180 -6.74 -5.27 -8.96
CA HIS A 180 -6.38 -6.54 -9.57
C HIS A 180 -4.88 -6.85 -9.39
N ASN A 181 -4.00 -5.90 -9.72
CA ASN A 181 -2.56 -6.11 -9.62
C ASN A 181 -2.09 -6.30 -8.17
N LEU A 182 -2.67 -5.57 -7.22
CA LEU A 182 -2.37 -5.77 -5.80
C LEU A 182 -2.75 -7.19 -5.35
N ARG A 183 -3.93 -7.70 -5.72
CA ARG A 183 -4.30 -9.09 -5.42
C ARG A 183 -3.31 -10.09 -6.02
N THR A 184 -2.93 -9.90 -7.28
CA THR A 184 -1.93 -10.75 -7.96
C THR A 184 -0.58 -10.73 -7.24
N ILE A 185 -0.10 -9.55 -6.84
CA ILE A 185 1.14 -9.38 -6.07
C ILE A 185 1.03 -10.11 -4.74
N PHE A 186 -0.07 -9.91 -4.00
CA PHE A 186 -0.31 -10.57 -2.71
C PHE A 186 -0.25 -12.09 -2.83
N ILE A 187 -0.97 -12.66 -3.80
CA ILE A 187 -0.99 -14.09 -4.08
C ILE A 187 0.40 -14.60 -4.44
N ASN A 188 1.15 -13.88 -5.28
CA ASN A 188 2.49 -14.27 -5.68
C ASN A 188 3.46 -14.30 -4.50
N ILE A 189 3.31 -13.38 -3.55
CA ILE A 189 4.08 -13.39 -2.29
C ILE A 189 3.74 -14.65 -1.49
N ILE A 190 2.46 -15.02 -1.36
CA ILE A 190 2.06 -16.25 -0.66
C ILE A 190 2.66 -17.48 -1.35
N LYS A 191 2.47 -17.61 -2.66
CA LYS A 191 3.04 -18.71 -3.47
C LYS A 191 4.56 -18.80 -3.29
N TYR A 192 5.26 -17.67 -3.30
CA TYR A 192 6.70 -17.61 -3.09
C TYR A 192 7.10 -18.07 -1.68
N ASN A 193 6.42 -17.61 -0.62
CA ASN A 193 6.72 -18.04 0.75
C ASN A 193 6.48 -19.54 0.95
N ILE A 194 5.41 -20.10 0.37
CA ILE A 194 5.14 -21.55 0.38
C ILE A 194 6.25 -22.30 -0.36
N LYS A 195 6.56 -21.89 -1.60
CA LYS A 195 7.61 -22.52 -2.44
C LYS A 195 8.97 -22.49 -1.74
N CYS A 196 9.32 -21.37 -1.13
CA CYS A 196 10.56 -21.21 -0.38
C CYS A 196 10.48 -21.78 1.04
N ARG A 197 9.32 -22.32 1.46
CA ARG A 197 9.06 -22.89 2.79
C ARG A 197 9.50 -21.95 3.91
N ARG A 198 9.06 -20.69 3.81
CA ARG A 198 9.27 -19.60 4.76
C ARG A 198 8.05 -19.45 5.66
N ARG A 199 8.25 -18.98 6.89
CA ARG A 199 7.13 -18.55 7.75
C ARG A 199 6.46 -17.34 7.12
N PHE A 200 5.14 -17.25 7.25
CA PHE A 200 4.41 -16.06 6.87
C PHE A 200 4.75 -14.90 7.83
N PRO A 201 4.83 -13.66 7.34
CA PRO A 201 4.96 -12.50 8.21
C PRO A 201 3.70 -12.34 9.05
N LYS A 202 3.85 -11.83 10.28
CA LYS A 202 2.73 -11.51 11.17
C LYS A 202 1.80 -10.45 10.58
N THR A 203 2.37 -9.55 9.78
CA THR A 203 1.63 -8.55 9.03
C THR A 203 1.97 -8.66 7.56
N LEU A 204 0.93 -8.84 6.74
CA LEU A 204 1.06 -8.91 5.29
C LEU A 204 0.12 -7.88 4.66
N ALA A 205 0.69 -6.95 3.91
CA ALA A 205 -0.04 -6.06 3.03
C ALA A 205 0.79 -5.75 1.79
N VAL A 206 0.12 -5.35 0.73
CA VAL A 206 0.74 -4.79 -0.48
C VAL A 206 0.21 -3.38 -0.68
N PHE A 207 0.96 -2.54 -1.37
CA PHE A 207 0.75 -1.11 -1.39
C PHE A 207 0.46 -0.64 -2.81
N GLY A 208 -0.62 0.12 -2.94
CA GLY A 208 -1.06 0.70 -4.19
C GLY A 208 -0.91 2.19 -4.17
N GLY A 209 -0.92 2.78 -5.36
CA GLY A 209 -1.29 4.17 -5.49
C GLY A 209 -1.75 4.54 -6.88
N GLN A 210 -2.54 5.59 -6.91
CA GLN A 210 -3.12 6.14 -8.12
C GLN A 210 -2.79 7.62 -8.14
N SER A 211 -2.33 8.10 -9.29
CA SER A 211 -2.43 9.52 -9.57
C SER A 211 -3.46 9.76 -10.65
N PHE A 212 -4.44 10.57 -10.29
CA PHE A 212 -5.49 11.01 -11.19
C PHE A 212 -5.56 12.53 -11.15
N ARG A 213 -5.44 13.14 -12.33
CA ARG A 213 -5.31 14.60 -12.47
C ARG A 213 -4.16 15.14 -11.62
N LEU A 214 -4.47 15.97 -10.62
CA LEU A 214 -3.53 16.55 -9.66
C LEU A 214 -3.81 16.01 -8.25
N ARG A 215 -4.25 14.76 -8.13
CA ARG A 215 -4.41 14.09 -6.85
C ARG A 215 -3.65 12.77 -6.83
N ILE A 216 -3.03 12.47 -5.70
CA ILE A 216 -2.52 11.15 -5.36
C ILE A 216 -3.48 10.48 -4.38
N HIS A 217 -3.73 9.20 -4.61
CA HIS A 217 -4.40 8.30 -3.69
C HIS A 217 -3.42 7.19 -3.35
N LEU A 218 -3.07 7.06 -2.07
CA LEU A 218 -2.16 6.03 -1.60
C LEU A 218 -2.95 4.98 -0.82
N GLN A 219 -2.74 3.72 -1.14
CA GLN A 219 -3.60 2.62 -0.72
C GLN A 219 -2.77 1.45 -0.18
N PHE A 220 -3.40 0.58 0.59
CA PHE A 220 -2.87 -0.75 0.87
C PHE A 220 -3.97 -1.81 0.76
N LEU A 221 -3.58 -3.00 0.34
CA LEU A 221 -4.41 -4.19 0.29
C LEU A 221 -3.89 -5.18 1.31
N ASP A 222 -4.74 -5.58 2.25
CA ASP A 222 -4.48 -6.67 3.18
C ASP A 222 -5.51 -7.80 2.99
N TYR A 223 -5.44 -8.82 3.85
CA TYR A 223 -6.28 -10.00 3.76
C TYR A 223 -6.84 -10.35 5.15
N CYS A 224 -8.16 -10.47 5.24
CA CYS A 224 -8.86 -10.87 6.47
C CYS A 224 -10.03 -11.82 6.16
N GLU A 225 -10.18 -12.86 6.97
CA GLU A 225 -11.34 -13.77 7.00
C GLU A 225 -11.73 -14.44 5.66
N GLY A 226 -10.83 -14.48 4.68
CA GLY A 226 -11.17 -15.00 3.35
C GLY A 226 -11.13 -13.95 2.24
N LYS A 227 -11.02 -12.66 2.60
CA LYS A 227 -11.26 -11.53 1.70
C LYS A 227 -10.06 -10.59 1.65
N PHE A 228 -9.79 -10.08 0.45
CA PHE A 228 -8.90 -8.95 0.26
C PHE A 228 -9.61 -7.68 0.69
N CYS A 229 -8.97 -6.83 1.48
CA CYS A 229 -9.54 -5.54 1.89
C CYS A 229 -8.66 -4.42 1.36
N LEU A 230 -9.24 -3.54 0.55
CA LEU A 230 -8.56 -2.40 -0.06
C LEU A 230 -8.84 -1.14 0.74
N ASN A 231 -7.80 -0.55 1.30
CA ASN A 231 -7.87 0.60 2.20
C ASN A 231 -7.15 1.80 1.58
N GLU A 232 -7.66 2.99 1.82
CA GLU A 232 -6.88 4.22 1.57
C GLU A 232 -6.00 4.49 2.80
N VAL A 233 -4.72 4.81 2.55
CA VAL A 233 -3.82 5.32 3.58
C VAL A 233 -4.09 6.80 3.78
N ASP A 234 -3.97 7.55 2.68
CA ASP A 234 -4.14 9.00 2.65
C ASP A 234 -4.27 9.44 1.18
N ASN A 235 -4.71 10.68 0.96
CA ASN A 235 -4.75 11.32 -0.35
C ASN A 235 -4.35 12.79 -0.23
N ALA A 236 -3.73 13.32 -1.28
CA ALA A 236 -3.29 14.71 -1.32
C ALA A 236 -3.32 15.26 -2.74
N ASN A 237 -3.50 16.57 -2.86
CA ASN A 237 -3.30 17.24 -4.14
C ASN A 237 -1.79 17.27 -4.45
N LEU A 238 -1.41 17.11 -5.72
CA LEU A 238 -0.06 17.34 -6.19
C LEU A 238 0.12 18.85 -6.40
N PRO A 239 1.02 19.49 -5.64
CA PRO A 239 1.32 20.90 -5.87
C PRO A 239 1.94 21.09 -7.26
N ARG A 240 1.60 22.20 -7.91
CA ARG A 240 2.00 22.49 -9.30
C ARG A 240 3.28 23.30 -9.40
N ASP A 241 3.45 24.28 -8.52
CA ASP A 241 4.58 25.22 -8.53
C ASP A 241 4.78 25.89 -7.16
N PHE A 242 5.64 26.91 -7.12
CA PHE A 242 6.02 27.65 -5.92
C PHE A 242 4.85 28.38 -5.24
N THR A 243 3.75 28.66 -5.95
CA THR A 243 2.57 29.32 -5.37
C THR A 243 1.76 28.40 -4.46
N GLU A 244 1.96 27.08 -4.60
CA GLU A 244 1.28 26.04 -3.83
C GLU A 244 2.25 25.41 -2.80
N MET A 245 3.27 26.16 -2.34
CA MET A 245 4.30 25.63 -1.45
C MET A 245 3.73 25.03 -0.16
N ALA A 246 2.73 25.69 0.44
CA ALA A 246 2.06 25.19 1.64
C ALA A 246 1.40 23.81 1.44
N ASP A 247 0.95 23.48 0.22
CA ASP A 247 0.30 22.19 -0.07
C ASP A 247 1.31 21.02 -0.10
N PHE A 248 2.62 21.31 -0.25
CA PHE A 248 3.64 20.26 -0.16
C PHE A 248 3.70 19.63 1.23
N VAL A 249 3.26 20.32 2.30
CA VAL A 249 3.18 19.72 3.65
C VAL A 249 2.31 18.47 3.60
N PHE A 250 1.05 18.61 3.17
CA PHE A 250 0.09 17.50 3.08
C PHE A 250 0.54 16.43 2.10
N PHE A 251 1.10 16.84 0.96
CA PHE A 251 1.63 15.90 -0.03
C PHE A 251 2.75 15.03 0.54
N TYR A 252 3.75 15.62 1.21
CA TYR A 252 4.85 14.83 1.78
C TYR A 252 4.41 14.01 2.98
N GLU A 253 3.51 14.51 3.83
CA GLU A 253 2.95 13.70 4.92
C GLU A 253 2.23 12.47 4.40
N CYS A 254 1.39 12.63 3.37
CA CYS A 254 0.71 11.52 2.69
C CYS A 254 1.73 10.46 2.21
N VAL A 255 2.80 10.88 1.51
CA VAL A 255 3.84 9.97 1.02
C VAL A 255 4.64 9.31 2.17
N ILE A 256 4.95 10.05 3.23
CA ILE A 256 5.73 9.56 4.38
C ILE A 256 4.90 8.54 5.17
N LYS A 257 3.62 8.81 5.46
CA LYS A 257 2.69 7.88 6.12
C LYS A 257 2.68 6.54 5.38
N TRP A 258 2.48 6.59 4.07
CA TRP A 258 2.45 5.40 3.23
C TRP A 258 3.78 4.64 3.23
N ALA A 259 4.92 5.34 3.13
CA ALA A 259 6.25 4.73 3.17
C ALA A 259 6.57 4.10 4.52
N LEU A 260 6.18 4.72 5.63
CA LEU A 260 6.36 4.18 6.99
C LEU A 260 5.52 2.93 7.22
N LEU A 261 4.29 2.92 6.71
CA LEU A 261 3.45 1.73 6.77
C LEU A 261 4.03 0.57 5.94
N ALA A 262 4.55 0.85 4.74
CA ALA A 262 5.26 -0.13 3.93
C ALA A 262 6.53 -0.66 4.60
N ARG A 263 7.26 0.20 5.31
CA ARG A 263 8.43 -0.19 6.10
C ARG A 263 8.06 -1.18 7.20
N LYS A 264 7.00 -0.93 7.96
CA LYS A 264 6.52 -1.85 9.03
C LYS A 264 6.18 -3.24 8.49
N VAL A 265 5.55 -3.31 7.32
CA VAL A 265 5.26 -4.59 6.65
C VAL A 265 6.56 -5.28 6.23
N LYS A 266 7.51 -4.53 5.63
CA LYS A 266 8.82 -5.06 5.26
C LYS A 266 9.59 -5.62 6.46
N GLU A 267 9.59 -4.92 7.60
CA GLU A 267 10.20 -5.40 8.84
C GLU A 267 9.59 -6.74 9.27
N SER A 268 8.26 -6.91 9.18
CA SER A 268 7.61 -8.20 9.47
C SER A 268 8.08 -9.34 8.55
N PHE A 269 8.38 -9.04 7.28
CA PHE A 269 9.01 -10.02 6.38
C PHE A 269 10.46 -10.35 6.73
N GLU A 270 11.21 -9.38 7.23
CA GLU A 270 12.61 -9.59 7.63
C GLU A 270 12.68 -10.43 8.91
N GLU A 271 11.81 -10.14 9.87
CA GLU A 271 11.60 -10.94 11.08
C GLU A 271 11.23 -12.39 10.74
N SER A 272 10.22 -12.59 9.88
CA SER A 272 9.77 -13.94 9.51
C SER A 272 10.85 -14.76 8.77
N ARG A 273 11.79 -14.09 8.09
CA ARG A 273 12.95 -14.72 7.45
C ARG A 273 14.06 -15.05 8.43
N ALA A 274 14.20 -14.31 9.52
CA ALA A 274 15.21 -14.52 10.55
C ALA A 274 14.85 -15.68 11.50
N GLU A 275 13.57 -15.93 11.73
CA GLU A 275 13.10 -17.04 12.57
C GLU A 275 13.42 -18.41 11.95
N LYS A 276 14.14 -19.28 12.68
CA LYS A 276 14.42 -20.66 12.27
C LYS A 276 13.11 -21.48 12.20
N ARG A 277 13.06 -22.37 11.21
CA ARG A 277 11.89 -23.23 10.89
C ARG A 277 11.32 -23.99 12.10
N PRO A 278 9.99 -24.17 12.19
CA PRO A 278 9.40 -25.29 12.92
C PRO A 278 9.83 -26.63 12.29
N SER A 279 9.94 -27.69 13.08
CA SER A 279 10.40 -29.01 12.61
C SER A 279 9.46 -29.63 11.56
N ARG A 280 10.01 -30.55 10.75
CA ARG A 280 9.40 -31.25 9.60
C ARG A 280 7.97 -31.79 9.82
N LEU A 281 7.58 -32.11 11.05
CA LEU A 281 6.30 -32.75 11.37
C LEU A 281 5.12 -31.79 11.47
N SER A 282 5.33 -30.52 11.83
CA SER A 282 4.23 -29.54 11.99
C SER A 282 3.62 -29.08 10.66
N TYR A 283 4.37 -29.16 9.57
CA TYR A 283 3.95 -28.72 8.24
C TYR A 283 3.27 -29.82 7.40
N ILE A 284 3.48 -31.10 7.74
CA ILE A 284 2.85 -32.22 7.03
C ILE A 284 1.34 -32.25 7.32
N ASN A 285 0.90 -31.78 8.49
CA ASN A 285 -0.52 -31.64 8.80
C ASN A 285 -1.18 -30.42 8.12
N SER A 286 -0.41 -29.41 7.69
CA SER A 286 -0.94 -28.19 7.03
C SER A 286 -0.77 -28.18 5.52
N LEU A 287 0.15 -28.97 4.95
CA LEU A 287 0.47 -28.98 3.53
C LEU A 287 0.51 -30.40 2.95
N ASN A 288 -0.66 -30.99 2.70
CA ASN A 288 -0.82 -31.90 1.55
C ASN A 288 -0.70 -31.04 0.28
N VAL A 289 0.54 -30.71 -0.10
CA VAL A 289 0.91 -29.85 -1.26
C VAL A 289 1.28 -30.66 -2.50
N ALA A 290 1.34 -31.99 -2.39
CA ALA A 290 1.58 -32.87 -3.54
C ALA A 290 0.51 -32.68 -4.64
N ASP A 291 -0.75 -32.42 -4.28
CA ASP A 291 -1.84 -32.29 -5.25
C ASP A 291 -1.88 -30.94 -6.00
N ILE A 292 -1.12 -29.93 -5.55
CA ILE A 292 -1.16 -28.56 -6.12
C ILE A 292 -0.15 -28.39 -7.28
N LEU A 293 0.75 -29.36 -7.48
CA LEU A 293 1.84 -29.24 -8.46
C LEU A 293 1.84 -30.31 -9.57
N GLU A 294 0.91 -31.26 -9.59
CA GLU A 294 0.91 -32.34 -10.59
C GLU A 294 -0.07 -32.17 -11.77
N ASN A 295 -1.00 -31.21 -11.76
CA ASN A 295 -1.90 -30.97 -12.89
C ASN A 295 -1.46 -29.82 -13.81
N GLY A 296 -0.20 -29.88 -14.27
CA GLY A 296 0.35 -28.90 -15.19
C GLY A 296 1.56 -29.43 -15.95
N CYS A 297 1.39 -30.54 -16.67
CA CYS A 297 2.26 -30.97 -17.76
C CYS A 297 1.43 -31.18 -19.02
#